data_AF-A0A818P0W6-F1
#
_entry.id   AF-A0A818P0W6-F1
#
_cell.length_a   1.000
_cell.length_b   1.000
_cell.length_c   1.000
_cell.angle_alpha   90.00
_cell.angle_beta   90.00
_cell.angle_gamma   90.00
#
_symmetry.space_group_name_H-M   'P 1'
#
loop_
_entity.id
_entity.type
_entity.pdbx_description
1 polymer ?
#
loop_
_entity_poly.entity_id
_entity_poly.type
_entity_poly.pdbx_seq_one_letter_code
_entity_poly.pdbx_strand_id
1 'polypeptide(L)'
;MQTPRILSNSSNNTSLNRESEQDMFVTYYPLALVVSGSLFNLVTFGILWRPVFRDTHKRPTIHYMRTIAIFDILMLYGWNFDHFLYGAYGFTLSGYSVPFCKIFSFWNYFTCQVSAWLRVFICLDRF
;
A
#
# COMPACT_ATOMS: atom_id res chain seq x y z
N MET A 1 -23.46 48.47 -27.00
CA MET A 1 -22.68 47.60 -27.90
C MET A 1 -21.60 46.93 -27.06
N GLN A 2 -21.79 45.64 -26.80
CA GLN A 2 -20.86 44.61 -26.29
C GLN A 2 -19.71 45.00 -25.33
N THR A 3 -19.92 44.67 -24.05
CA THR A 3 -18.89 44.30 -23.07
C THR A 3 -18.08 43.08 -23.51
N PRO A 4 -16.76 43.05 -23.26
CA PRO A 4 -16.04 41.77 -23.19
C PRO A 4 -15.07 41.60 -22.01
N ARG A 5 -14.99 40.34 -21.56
CA ARG A 5 -13.85 39.62 -20.90
C ARG A 5 -13.47 39.96 -19.45
N ILE A 6 -14.19 39.36 -18.48
CA ILE A 6 -13.65 39.04 -17.13
C ILE A 6 -13.85 37.55 -16.75
N LEU A 7 -14.44 36.72 -17.63
CA LEU A 7 -14.80 35.32 -17.29
C LEU A 7 -13.72 34.25 -17.54
N SER A 8 -12.52 34.58 -18.07
CA SER A 8 -11.50 33.57 -18.38
C SER A 8 -10.51 33.26 -17.24
N ASN A 9 -10.41 34.11 -16.20
CA ASN A 9 -9.39 33.94 -15.17
C ASN A 9 -9.86 33.06 -14.00
N SER A 10 -11.16 33.08 -13.68
CA SER A 10 -11.72 32.28 -12.58
C SER A 10 -11.76 30.78 -12.92
N SER A 11 -12.05 30.43 -14.17
CA SER A 11 -12.09 29.04 -14.64
C SER A 11 -10.71 28.38 -14.56
N ASN A 12 -9.67 29.10 -15.03
CA ASN A 12 -8.29 28.62 -15.01
C ASN A 12 -7.75 28.47 -13.59
N ASN A 13 -8.05 29.40 -12.69
CA ASN A 13 -7.61 29.30 -11.29
C ASN A 13 -8.31 28.16 -10.55
N THR A 14 -9.56 27.86 -10.89
CA THR A 14 -10.31 26.76 -10.26
C THR A 14 -9.84 25.39 -10.75
N SER A 15 -9.48 25.25 -12.04
CA SER A 15 -8.91 24.01 -12.58
C SER A 15 -7.49 23.77 -12.03
N LEU A 16 -6.66 24.80 -11.95
CA LEU A 16 -5.28 24.70 -11.48
C LEU A 16 -5.22 24.35 -9.98
N ASN A 17 -6.13 24.91 -9.18
CA ASN A 17 -6.26 24.52 -7.77
C ASN A 17 -6.73 23.06 -7.62
N ARG A 18 -7.72 22.62 -8.42
CA ARG A 18 -8.20 21.23 -8.38
C ARG A 18 -7.17 20.21 -8.83
N GLU A 19 -6.37 20.52 -9.85
CA GLU A 19 -5.25 19.68 -10.27
C GLU A 19 -4.20 19.60 -9.16
N SER A 20 -3.83 20.73 -8.54
CA SER A 20 -2.87 20.72 -7.43
C SER A 20 -3.38 19.97 -6.19
N GLU A 21 -4.67 20.08 -5.85
CA GLU A 21 -5.28 19.36 -4.72
C GLU A 21 -5.35 17.86 -4.99
N GLN A 22 -5.67 17.46 -6.24
CA GLN A 22 -5.66 16.06 -6.65
C GLN A 22 -4.25 15.49 -6.62
N ASP A 23 -3.25 16.22 -7.11
CA ASP A 23 -1.85 15.79 -7.10
C ASP A 23 -1.32 15.61 -5.67
N MET A 24 -1.67 16.52 -4.77
CA MET A 24 -1.35 16.39 -3.35
C MET A 24 -2.05 15.18 -2.72
N PHE A 25 -3.35 14.99 -2.99
CA PHE A 25 -4.10 13.86 -2.45
C PHE A 25 -3.53 12.52 -2.93
N VAL A 26 -3.27 12.38 -4.23
CA VAL A 26 -2.69 11.16 -4.83
C VAL A 26 -1.29 10.88 -4.28
N THR A 27 -0.52 11.91 -3.93
CA THR A 27 0.82 11.76 -3.34
C THR A 27 0.78 11.32 -1.88
N TYR A 28 -0.07 11.93 -1.04
CA TYR A 28 -0.08 11.65 0.40
C TYR A 28 -0.98 10.49 0.83
N TYR A 29 -1.99 10.13 0.03
CA TYR A 29 -2.87 9.01 0.29
C TYR A 29 -2.12 7.66 0.45
N PRO A 30 -1.17 7.28 -0.42
CA PRO A 30 -0.34 6.09 -0.24
C PRO A 30 0.44 6.09 1.08
N LEU A 31 0.94 7.25 1.52
CA LEU A 31 1.64 7.36 2.80
C LEU A 31 0.68 7.11 3.99
N ALA A 32 -0.53 7.66 3.93
CA ALA A 32 -1.55 7.37 4.94
C ALA A 32 -1.91 5.87 4.97
N LEU A 33 -1.98 5.20 3.82
CA LEU A 33 -2.20 3.75 3.73
C LEU A 33 -1.03 2.95 4.30
N VAL A 34 0.22 3.35 4.04
CA VAL A 34 1.40 2.69 4.62
C VAL A 34 1.40 2.82 6.13
N VAL A 35 1.16 4.03 6.66
CA VAL A 35 1.16 4.27 8.11
C VAL A 35 0.01 3.53 8.80
N SER A 36 -1.23 3.69 8.34
CA SER A 36 -2.39 3.03 8.94
C SER A 36 -2.33 1.51 8.78
N GLY A 37 -1.99 1.03 7.59
CA GLY A 37 -1.90 -0.40 7.30
C GLY A 37 -0.75 -1.09 8.04
N SER A 38 0.40 -0.45 8.21
CA SER A 38 1.49 -1.00 9.03
C SER A 38 1.10 -1.08 10.50
N LEU A 39 0.45 -0.05 11.05
CA LEU A 39 -0.04 -0.06 12.44
C LEU A 39 -1.02 -1.22 12.68
N PHE A 40 -2.04 -1.36 11.83
CA PHE A 40 -3.03 -2.44 12.00
C PHE A 40 -2.44 -3.84 11.81
N ASN A 41 -1.54 -4.01 10.84
CA ASN A 41 -0.86 -5.30 10.65
C ASN A 41 0.13 -5.63 11.79
N LEU A 42 0.83 -4.63 12.34
CA LEU A 42 1.70 -4.82 13.51
C LEU A 42 0.90 -5.17 14.76
N VAL A 43 -0.24 -4.51 14.99
CA VAL A 43 -1.16 -4.86 16.09
C VAL A 43 -1.66 -6.29 15.92
N THR A 44 -2.07 -6.68 14.71
CA THR A 44 -2.50 -8.04 14.39
C THR A 44 -1.39 -9.05 14.70
N PHE A 45 -0.16 -8.77 14.25
CA PHE A 45 1.00 -9.60 14.53
C PHE A 45 1.30 -9.70 16.03
N GLY A 46 1.23 -8.58 16.76
CA GLY A 46 1.46 -8.52 18.21
C GLY A 46 0.42 -9.29 19.01
N ILE A 47 -0.86 -9.25 18.60
CA ILE A 47 -1.93 -10.06 19.21
C ILE A 47 -1.67 -11.55 18.97
N LEU A 48 -1.30 -11.93 17.73
CA LEU A 48 -1.03 -13.31 17.35
C LEU A 48 0.27 -13.87 17.98
N TRP A 49 1.20 -13.01 18.40
CA TRP A 49 2.42 -13.41 19.10
C TRP A 49 2.17 -13.78 20.58
N ARG A 50 1.00 -13.45 21.14
CA ARG A 50 0.71 -13.75 22.55
C ARG A 50 0.81 -15.26 22.82
N PRO A 51 1.36 -15.66 23.99
CA PRO A 51 1.60 -17.07 24.32
C PRO A 51 0.32 -17.92 24.35
N VAL A 52 -0.85 -17.31 24.57
CA VAL A 52 -2.18 -17.93 24.48
C VAL A 52 -2.47 -18.52 23.10
N PHE A 53 -1.89 -17.96 22.03
CA PHE A 53 -2.03 -18.43 20.65
C PHE A 53 -0.82 -19.26 20.18
N ARG A 54 0.14 -19.55 21.08
CA ARG A 54 1.37 -20.29 20.77
C ARG A 54 1.17 -21.80 20.71
N ASP A 55 -0.03 -22.30 21.07
CA ASP A 55 -0.43 -23.70 20.88
C ASP A 55 -0.80 -23.97 19.41
N THR A 56 0.24 -23.82 18.61
CA THR A 56 0.23 -23.76 17.16
C THR A 56 -0.12 -25.09 16.50
N HIS A 57 0.14 -26.21 17.18
CA HIS A 57 -0.10 -27.55 16.66
C HIS A 57 -1.61 -27.90 16.55
N LYS A 58 -2.47 -27.13 17.21
CA LYS A 58 -3.94 -27.33 17.19
C LYS A 58 -4.66 -26.41 16.19
N ARG A 59 -3.99 -25.37 15.68
CA ARG A 59 -4.63 -24.30 14.88
C ARG A 59 -3.68 -23.75 13.80
N PRO A 60 -3.48 -24.48 12.68
CA PRO A 60 -2.65 -24.01 11.56
C PRO A 60 -3.12 -22.66 10.98
N THR A 61 -4.41 -22.32 11.10
CA THR A 61 -4.96 -21.01 10.74
C THR A 61 -4.16 -19.82 11.30
N ILE A 62 -3.66 -19.93 12.54
CA ILE A 62 -2.92 -18.85 13.22
C ILE A 62 -1.58 -18.57 12.51
N HIS A 63 -0.94 -19.59 11.96
CA HIS A 63 0.27 -19.43 11.16
C HIS A 63 0.01 -18.71 9.84
N TYR A 64 -1.08 -19.06 9.16
CA TYR A 64 -1.45 -18.38 7.92
C TYR A 64 -1.78 -16.91 8.19
N MET A 65 -2.53 -16.60 9.26
CA MET A 65 -2.84 -15.22 9.65
C MET A 65 -1.59 -14.39 9.97
N ARG A 66 -0.62 -14.96 10.70
CA ARG A 66 0.65 -14.27 10.99
C ARG A 66 1.43 -14.00 9.71
N THR A 67 1.47 -14.98 8.82
CA THR A 67 2.18 -14.87 7.54
C THR A 67 1.52 -13.81 6.65
N ILE A 68 0.18 -13.77 6.58
CA ILE A 68 -0.57 -12.73 5.85
C ILE A 68 -0.25 -11.33 6.38
N ALA A 69 -0.19 -11.11 7.70
CA ALA A 69 0.13 -9.81 8.26
C ALA A 69 1.52 -9.30 7.81
N ILE A 70 2.51 -10.20 7.68
CA ILE A 70 3.83 -9.86 7.14
C ILE A 70 3.70 -9.52 5.65
N PHE A 71 3.04 -10.36 4.85
CA PHE A 71 2.88 -10.12 3.41
C PHE A 71 2.10 -8.83 3.10
N ASP A 72 1.10 -8.49 3.92
CA ASP A 72 0.34 -7.25 3.79
C ASP A 72 1.22 -6.01 4.07
N ILE A 73 2.11 -6.07 5.07
CA ILE A 73 3.13 -5.02 5.29
C ILE A 73 4.07 -4.93 4.08
N LEU A 74 4.60 -6.06 3.59
CA LEU A 74 5.50 -6.09 2.44
C LEU A 74 4.85 -5.49 1.18
N MET A 75 3.57 -5.76 0.93
CA MET A 75 2.83 -5.17 -0.19
C MET A 75 2.62 -3.65 -0.04
N LEU A 76 2.35 -3.18 1.18
CA LEU A 76 2.26 -1.74 1.47
C LEU A 76 3.59 -1.02 1.18
N TYR A 77 4.71 -1.57 1.65
CA TYR A 77 6.04 -1.01 1.40
C TYR A 77 6.54 -1.23 -0.03
N GLY A 78 6.00 -2.19 -0.77
CA GLY A 78 6.27 -2.36 -2.19
C GLY A 78 5.58 -1.26 -3.01
N TRP A 79 4.27 -1.35 -3.15
CA TRP A 79 3.56 -0.47 -4.10
C TRP A 79 3.33 0.94 -3.57
N ASN A 80 2.86 1.07 -2.33
CA ASN A 80 2.38 2.37 -1.82
C ASN A 80 3.55 3.29 -1.44
N PHE A 81 4.63 2.73 -0.91
CA PHE A 81 5.83 3.51 -0.59
C PHE A 81 6.57 3.98 -1.85
N ASP A 82 6.65 3.14 -2.90
CA ASP A 82 7.22 3.57 -4.20
C ASP A 82 6.39 4.69 -4.85
N HIS A 83 5.06 4.62 -4.75
CA HIS A 83 4.17 5.68 -5.24
C HIS A 83 4.34 7.00 -4.48
N PHE A 84 4.48 6.93 -3.14
CA PHE A 84 4.79 8.10 -2.33
C PHE A 84 6.15 8.72 -2.69
N LEU A 85 7.19 7.90 -2.86
CA LEU A 85 8.53 8.38 -3.22
C LEU A 85 8.53 9.05 -4.60
N TYR A 86 7.80 8.48 -5.56
CA TYR A 86 7.62 9.08 -6.87
C TYR A 86 6.91 10.44 -6.79
N GLY A 87 5.78 10.52 -6.07
CA GLY A 87 5.02 11.77 -5.95
C GLY A 87 5.72 12.86 -5.12
N ALA A 88 6.41 12.49 -4.04
CA ALA A 88 7.03 13.46 -3.12
C ALA A 88 8.46 13.86 -3.51
N TYR A 89 9.25 12.93 -4.07
CA TYR A 89 10.67 13.14 -4.35
C TYR A 89 11.03 13.00 -5.84
N GLY A 90 10.11 12.55 -6.70
CA GLY A 90 10.34 12.40 -8.13
C GLY A 90 11.20 11.17 -8.52
N PHE A 91 11.46 10.26 -7.57
CA PHE A 91 12.26 9.06 -7.81
C PHE A 91 11.50 7.79 -7.44
N THR A 92 11.69 6.72 -8.21
CA THR A 92 11.20 5.38 -7.89
C THR A 92 12.34 4.52 -7.33
N LEU A 93 12.05 3.63 -6.38
CA LEU A 93 13.00 2.62 -5.89
C LEU A 93 13.47 1.70 -7.03
N SER A 94 12.60 1.48 -8.00
CA SER A 94 12.92 0.74 -9.24
C SER A 94 13.92 1.48 -10.14
N GLY A 95 13.99 2.81 -10.07
CA GLY A 95 14.93 3.62 -10.83
C GLY A 95 16.33 3.71 -10.22
N TYR A 96 16.51 3.28 -8.97
CA TYR A 96 17.80 3.45 -8.26
C TYR A 96 18.91 2.54 -8.82
N SER A 97 18.59 1.29 -9.13
CA SER A 97 19.54 0.38 -9.81
C SER A 97 18.84 -0.79 -10.50
N VAL A 98 19.43 -1.32 -11.58
CA VAL A 98 18.93 -2.49 -12.33
C VAL A 98 18.67 -3.73 -11.45
N PRO A 99 19.56 -4.14 -10.53
CA PRO A 99 19.27 -5.28 -9.66
C PRO A 99 18.11 -5.00 -8.69
N PHE A 100 18.01 -3.78 -8.16
CA PHE A 100 16.95 -3.42 -7.22
C PHE A 100 15.57 -3.42 -7.91
N CYS A 101 15.49 -2.91 -9.14
CA CYS A 101 14.30 -3.00 -9.99
C CYS A 101 13.81 -4.44 -10.16
N LYS A 102 14.71 -5.37 -10.53
CA LYS A 102 14.36 -6.78 -10.73
C LYS A 102 13.89 -7.45 -9.44
N ILE A 103 14.60 -7.23 -8.34
CA ILE A 103 14.26 -7.80 -7.03
C ILE A 103 12.92 -7.24 -6.55
N PHE A 104 12.72 -5.93 -6.66
CA PHE A 104 11.50 -5.26 -6.22
C PHE A 104 10.29 -5.67 -7.05
N SER A 105 10.43 -5.73 -8.37
CA SER A 105 9.37 -6.20 -9.27
C SER A 105 9.01 -7.66 -9.00
N PHE A 106 10.01 -8.52 -8.76
CA PHE A 106 9.77 -9.91 -8.36
C PHE A 106 9.04 -9.97 -7.01
N TRP A 107 9.52 -9.22 -6.03
CA TRP A 107 8.95 -9.21 -4.68
C TRP A 107 7.50 -8.77 -4.69
N ASN A 108 7.18 -7.67 -5.38
CA ASN A 108 5.83 -7.12 -5.44
C ASN A 108 4.85 -8.11 -6.09
N TYR A 109 5.26 -8.77 -7.17
CA TYR A 109 4.46 -9.82 -7.80
C TYR A 109 4.31 -11.05 -6.89
N PHE A 110 5.41 -11.52 -6.30
CA PHE A 110 5.44 -12.69 -5.43
C PHE A 110 4.58 -12.50 -4.18
N THR A 111 4.66 -11.34 -3.52
CA THR A 111 3.90 -11.06 -2.29
C THR A 111 2.40 -11.05 -2.54
N CYS A 112 1.94 -10.48 -3.66
CA CYS A 112 0.53 -10.49 -4.04
C CYS A 112 0.02 -11.92 -4.27
N GLN A 113 0.78 -12.73 -5.02
CA GLN A 113 0.42 -14.11 -5.30
C GLN A 113 0.36 -14.94 -4.01
N VAL A 114 1.39 -14.85 -3.16
CA VAL A 114 1.43 -15.59 -1.90
C VAL A 114 0.30 -15.16 -0.96
N SER A 115 -0.02 -13.87 -0.84
CA SER A 115 -1.14 -13.40 -0.03
C SER A 115 -2.49 -13.97 -0.52
N ALA A 116 -2.70 -14.02 -1.84
CA ALA A 116 -3.90 -14.61 -2.42
C ALA A 116 -4.01 -16.11 -2.08
N TRP A 117 -2.94 -16.89 -2.28
CA TRP A 117 -2.92 -18.32 -1.95
C TRP A 117 -3.09 -18.58 -0.45
N LEU A 118 -2.47 -17.78 0.42
CA LEU A 118 -2.65 -17.88 1.87
C LEU A 118 -4.11 -17.69 2.29
N ARG A 119 -4.82 -16.75 1.67
CA ARG A 119 -6.26 -16.54 1.91
C ARG A 119 -7.09 -17.76 1.48
N VAL A 120 -6.73 -18.40 0.35
CA VAL A 120 -7.36 -19.65 -0.09
C VAL A 120 -7.11 -20.78 0.91
N PHE A 121 -5.87 -20.94 1.39
CA PHE A 121 -5.56 -21.97 2.39
C PHE A 121 -6.28 -21.77 3.71
N ILE A 122 -6.48 -20.53 4.16
CA ILE A 122 -7.30 -20.24 5.36
C ILE A 122 -8.75 -20.66 5.15
N CYS A 123 -9.32 -20.44 3.96
CA CYS A 123 -10.66 -20.90 3.66
C CYS A 123 -10.74 -22.43 3.69
N LEU A 124 -9.78 -23.12 3.08
CA LEU A 124 -9.72 -24.58 3.09
C LEU A 124 -9.54 -25.17 4.49
N ASP A 125 -8.71 -24.55 5.34
CA ASP A 125 -8.47 -24.99 6.72
C ASP A 125 -9.70 -24.84 7.63
N ARG A 126 -10.65 -23.98 7.23
CA ARG A 126 -11.89 -23.74 7.97
C ARG A 126 -13.01 -24.72 7.62
N PHE A 127 -12.98 -25.33 6.43
CA PHE A 127 -14.00 -26.26 5.94
C PHE A 127 -13.61 -27.70 6.29
#